data_AF-A0A1C3P4Y4-F1
#
_entry.id   AF-A0A1C3P4Y4-F1
#
_cell.length_a   1.000
_cell.length_b   1.000
_cell.length_c   1.000
_cell.angle_alpha   90.00
_cell.angle_beta   90.00
_cell.angle_gamma   90.00
#
_symmetry.space_group_name_H-M   'P 1'
#
loop_
_entity.id
_entity.type
_entity.pdbx_description
1 polymer ?
#
loop_
_entity_poly.entity_id
_entity_poly.type
_entity_poly.pdbx_seq_one_letter_code
_entity_poly.pdbx_strand_id
1 'polypeptide(L)' 'MLDLSHEGFGRVTVFTGRLVVASAVLRDAHRFGFDSIDHLAERGEALVRAAVVLVRTYPEVARDDS' A
#
# COMPACT_ATOMS: atom_id res chain seq x y z
N MET A 1 2.88 -3.32 -6.82
CA MET A 1 4.28 -3.71 -7.09
C MET A 1 5.00 -3.90 -5.78
N LEU A 2 5.67 -5.04 -5.61
CA LEU A 2 6.51 -5.33 -4.46
C LEU A 2 7.92 -5.58 -4.99
N ASP A 3 8.89 -4.84 -4.48
CA ASP A 3 10.31 -5.06 -4.70
C ASP A 3 10.96 -5.38 -3.35
N LEU A 4 11.64 -6.52 -3.26
CA LEU A 4 12.17 -7.03 -2.01
C LEU A 4 13.50 -7.74 -2.27
N SER A 5 14.54 -7.31 -1.57
CA SER A 5 15.85 -7.95 -1.60
C SER A 5 15.85 -9.28 -0.84
N HIS A 6 16.87 -10.09 -1.09
CA HIS A 6 17.11 -11.32 -0.35
C HIS A 6 17.39 -11.10 1.15
N GLU A 7 17.74 -9.87 1.55
CA GLU A 7 17.95 -9.46 2.95
C GLU A 7 16.65 -8.99 3.63
N GLY A 8 15.52 -8.97 2.91
CA GLY A 8 14.22 -8.55 3.46
C GLY A 8 14.02 -7.03 3.54
N PHE A 9 14.80 -6.25 2.78
CA PHE A 9 14.63 -4.82 2.59
C PHE A 9 13.99 -4.52 1.25
N GLY A 10 13.14 -3.51 1.17
CA GLY A 10 12.51 -3.18 -0.11
C GLY A 10 11.43 -2.12 -0.04
N ARG A 11 10.51 -2.16 -0.99
CA ARG A 11 9.38 -1.23 -1.06
C ARG A 11 8.15 -1.92 -1.64
N VAL A 12 6.99 -1.61 -1.05
CA VAL A 12 5.70 -1.90 -1.65
C VAL A 12 5.06 -0.61 -2.15
N THR A 13 4.56 -0.63 -3.37
CA THR A 13 3.81 0.47 -3.99
C THR A 13 2.50 -0.06 -4.54
N VAL A 14 1.38 0.55 -4.15
CA VAL A 14 0.05 0.28 -4.71
C VAL A 14 -0.37 1.52 -5.50
N PHE A 15 -0.84 1.31 -6.72
CA PHE A 15 -1.26 2.38 -7.61
C PHE A 15 -2.44 1.94 -8.48
N THR A 16 -3.18 2.92 -8.98
CA THR A 16 -4.23 2.76 -10.00
C THR A 16 -4.06 3.87 -11.04
N GLY A 17 -4.15 3.53 -12.33
CA GLY A 17 -3.75 4.45 -13.39
C GLY A 17 -2.32 4.94 -13.15
N ARG A 18 -2.15 6.25 -13.02
CA ARG A 18 -0.88 6.90 -12.63
C ARG A 18 -0.84 7.39 -11.18
N LEU A 19 -1.87 7.11 -10.38
CA LEU A 19 -1.97 7.55 -8.99
C LEU A 19 -1.40 6.48 -8.04
N VAL A 20 -0.31 6.82 -7.34
CA VAL A 20 0.18 6.02 -6.20
C VAL A 20 -0.71 6.27 -4.99
N VAL A 21 -1.36 5.23 -4.50
CA VAL A 21 -2.32 5.31 -3.38
C VAL A 21 -1.75 4.76 -2.06
N ALA A 22 -0.69 3.97 -2.12
CA ALA A 22 0.11 3.59 -0.97
C ALA A 22 1.57 3.33 -1.39
N SER A 23 2.51 3.74 -0.55
CA SER A 23 3.94 3.48 -0.74
C SER A 23 4.59 3.32 0.62
N ALA A 24 5.23 2.18 0.86
CA ALA A 24 5.87 1.88 2.13
C ALA A 24 7.21 1.19 1.91
N VAL A 25 8.24 1.66 2.63
CA VAL A 25 9.53 0.99 2.72
C VAL A 25 9.40 -0.20 3.65
N LEU A 26 9.90 -1.35 3.22
CA LEU A 26 9.92 -2.60 3.98
C LEU A 26 11.32 -2.83 4.55
N ARG A 27 11.36 -3.26 5.81
CA ARG A 27 12.55 -3.76 6.50
C ARG A 27 12.15 -5.01 7.27
N ASP A 28 13.07 -5.94 7.41
CA ASP A 28 12.85 -7.20 8.12
C ASP A 28 11.56 -7.92 7.65
N ALA A 29 11.31 -7.94 6.33
CA ALA A 29 10.06 -8.46 5.78
C ALA A 29 9.79 -9.93 6.13
N HIS A 30 10.84 -10.69 6.47
CA HIS A 30 10.73 -12.05 6.99
C HIS A 30 10.00 -12.14 8.34
N ARG A 31 9.85 -11.03 9.07
CA ARG A 31 9.10 -10.91 10.32
C ARG A 31 7.68 -10.37 10.12
N PHE A 32 7.21 -10.21 8.88
CA PHE A 32 5.88 -9.67 8.63
C PHE A 32 4.81 -10.51 9.35
N GLY A 33 4.05 -9.84 10.22
CA GLY A 33 3.04 -10.46 11.06
C GLY A 33 2.34 -9.40 11.92
N PHE A 34 1.25 -9.81 12.56
CA PHE A 34 0.43 -8.97 13.43
C PHE A 34 0.13 -9.72 14.73
N ASP A 35 -0.13 -8.99 15.80
CA ASP A 35 -0.35 -9.56 17.13
C ASP A 35 -1.69 -10.32 17.22
N SER A 36 -2.65 -9.96 16.36
CA SER A 36 -3.95 -10.61 16.23
C SER A 36 -4.56 -10.39 14.84
N ILE A 37 -5.64 -11.11 14.55
CA ILE A 37 -6.43 -10.90 13.33
C ILE A 37 -7.09 -9.52 13.33
N ASP A 38 -7.53 -9.03 14.50
CA ASP A 38 -8.12 -7.69 14.62
C ASP A 38 -7.09 -6.60 14.30
N HIS A 39 -5.85 -6.74 14.78
CA HIS A 39 -4.77 -5.80 14.47
C HIS A 39 -4.43 -5.78 12.97
N LEU A 40 -4.41 -6.95 12.34
CA LEU A 40 -4.29 -7.06 10.88
C LEU A 40 -5.42 -6.32 10.17
N ALA A 41 -6.68 -6.55 10.59
CA ALA A 41 -7.85 -5.93 9.99
C ALA A 41 -7.81 -4.40 10.12
N GLU A 42 -7.57 -3.87 11.32
CA GLU A 42 -7.49 -2.43 11.56
C GLU A 42 -6.42 -1.74 10.69
N ARG A 43 -5.23 -2.33 10.61
CA ARG A 43 -4.13 -1.80 9.78
C ARG A 43 -4.47 -1.86 8.30
N GLY A 44 -5.05 -2.97 7.83
CA GLY A 44 -5.50 -3.13 6.45
C GLY A 44 -6.57 -2.12 6.07
N GLU A 45 -7.60 -1.96 6.91
CA GLU A 45 -8.67 -0.98 6.68
C GLU A 45 -8.16 0.46 6.65
N ALA A 46 -7.23 0.82 7.52
CA ALA A 46 -6.64 2.15 7.53
C ALA A 46 -5.94 2.46 6.19
N LEU A 47 -5.20 1.50 5.62
CA LEU A 47 -4.57 1.64 4.31
C LEU A 47 -5.62 1.79 3.20
N VAL A 48 -6.68 0.98 3.21
CA VAL A 48 -7.77 1.07 2.23
C VAL A 48 -8.49 2.41 2.31
N ARG A 49 -8.85 2.87 3.51
CA ARG A 49 -9.52 4.17 3.70
C ARG A 49 -8.66 5.32 3.16
N ALA A 50 -7.36 5.33 3.46
CA ALA A 50 -6.44 6.33 2.94
C ALA A 50 -6.36 6.30 1.40
N ALA A 51 -6.26 5.11 0.81
CA ALA A 51 -6.25 4.95 -0.64
C ALA A 51 -7.55 5.45 -1.30
N VAL A 52 -8.72 5.13 -0.73
CA VAL A 52 -10.02 5.60 -1.23
C VAL A 52 -10.11 7.12 -1.21
N VAL A 53 -9.61 7.78 -0.16
CA VAL A 53 -9.56 9.24 -0.10
C VAL A 53 -8.73 9.79 -1.27
N LEU A 54 -7.53 9.26 -1.51
CA LEU A 54 -6.69 9.71 -2.62
C LEU A 54 -7.36 9.53 -3.99
N VAL A 55 -7.98 8.36 -4.23
CA VAL A 55 -8.69 8.10 -5.49
C VAL A 55 -9.85 9.06 -5.71
N ARG A 56 -10.59 9.40 -4.65
CA ARG A 56 -11.70 10.38 -4.74
C ARG A 56 -11.21 11.80 -4.95
N THR A 57 -10.04 12.13 -4.42
CA THR A 57 -9.42 13.46 -4.59
C THR A 57 -8.84 13.65 -5.99
N TYR A 58 -8.28 12.60 -6.60
CA TYR A 58 -7.62 12.65 -7.91
C TYR A 58 -8.18 11.61 -8.91
N PRO A 59 -9.48 11.67 -9.24
CA PRO A 59 -10.12 10.65 -10.08
C PRO A 59 -9.55 10.58 -11.49
N GLU A 60 -9.13 11.70 -12.08
CA GLU A 60 -8.54 11.78 -13.42
C GLU A 60 -7.19 11.06 -13.51
N VAL A 61 -6.35 11.16 -12.47
CA VAL A 61 -5.06 10.47 -12.40
C VAL A 61 -5.26 8.97 -12.11
N ALA A 62 -6.29 8.66 -11.32
CA ALA A 62 -6.63 7.29 -10.93
C ALA A 62 -7.22 6.46 -12.09
N ARG A 63 -7.99 7.09 -12.98
CA ARG A 63 -8.57 6.47 -14.19
C ARG A 63 -7.63 6.47 -15.39
N ASP A 64 -6.63 7.35 -15.37
CA ASP A 64 -5.69 7.52 -16.46
C ASP A 64 -6.38 7.93 -17.77
N ASP A 65 -7.25 8.96 -17.71
CA ASP A 65 -8.08 9.43 -18.83
C ASP A 65 -7.28 10.20 -19.93
N SER A 66 -6.01 9.85 -20.16
CA SER A 66 -5.15 10.43 -21.21
C SER A 66 -5.16 9.67 -22.52
#